data_AF-A0ABD1MCT2-F1
#
_entry.id   AF-A0ABD1MCT2-F1
#
_cell.length_a   1.000
_cell.length_b   1.000
_cell.length_c   1.000
_cell.angle_alpha   90.00
_cell.angle_beta   90.00
_cell.angle_gamma   90.00
#
_symmetry.space_group_name_H-M   'P 1'
#
loop_
_entity.id
_entity.type
_entity.pdbx_description
1 polymer ?
#
loop_
_entity_poly.entity_id
_entity_poly.type
_entity_poly.pdbx_seq_one_letter_code
_entity_poly.pdbx_strand_id
1 'polypeptide(L)'
;MANPKCFLDVSIAGELEGRIVVELFRDLVPKTAENFRALCTGEKGLASTAAVPLHFKGVRFHRVIKGFMIQGGDITAGDGTGGESIYGPSFDDESLDLKHERKGMLSMANAGPNTNSSQFFITTTRTPHLDGKHVVFGRVLKGMGVVRSVEHVVTGENDRPLQDVVVVDCGEIPQGHDDGVVNFFKDGDTYPDWPMDLDVKPDELSWWMSAVDAIKTLGNEQYKKQDYKMALRKYRKALRYLDVCWEKDDIDQEKSAALRKTKSQIFTNSSACKLKLGDLQGALLDSDFAMHDGDNAKALFRKGQAYMLLNDLDSAVESFKKALELEPNDGGIKKEYATARRKVADRRDQEKKAYSKMFK
;
A
#
# COMPACT_ATOMS: atom_id res chain seq x y z
N MET A 1 -17.32 4.04 -30.17
CA MET A 1 -17.17 2.86 -29.29
C MET A 1 -16.68 3.35 -27.94
N ALA A 2 -17.03 2.70 -26.83
CA ALA A 2 -16.51 3.07 -25.52
C ALA A 2 -15.00 2.80 -25.44
N ASN A 3 -14.29 3.60 -24.64
CA ASN A 3 -12.87 3.41 -24.38
C ASN A 3 -12.64 2.10 -23.60
N PRO A 4 -11.67 1.25 -24.01
CA PRO A 4 -11.36 0.02 -23.30
C PRO A 4 -10.86 0.29 -21.88
N LYS A 5 -11.13 -0.67 -20.99
CA LYS A 5 -10.54 -0.71 -19.65
C LYS A 5 -9.59 -1.90 -19.56
N CYS A 6 -8.42 -1.69 -18.97
CA CYS A 6 -7.49 -2.76 -18.64
C CYS A 6 -7.14 -2.73 -17.15
N PHE A 7 -6.65 -3.85 -16.62
CA PHE A 7 -6.14 -3.93 -15.27
C PHE A 7 -4.71 -4.44 -15.21
N LEU A 8 -4.01 -4.04 -14.15
CA LEU A 8 -2.71 -4.54 -13.73
C LEU A 8 -2.81 -4.92 -12.24
N ASP A 9 -2.68 -6.19 -11.92
CA ASP A 9 -2.54 -6.67 -10.55
C ASP A 9 -1.07 -6.62 -10.17
N VAL A 10 -0.74 -5.90 -9.11
CA VAL A 10 0.63 -5.58 -8.73
C VAL A 10 1.00 -6.29 -7.45
N SER A 11 2.22 -6.81 -7.39
CA SER A 11 2.87 -7.26 -6.16
C SER A 11 4.10 -6.40 -5.84
N ILE A 12 4.44 -6.32 -4.56
CA ILE A 12 5.66 -5.68 -4.05
C ILE A 12 6.35 -6.70 -3.15
N ALA A 13 7.62 -7.02 -3.42
CA ALA A 13 8.38 -8.05 -2.71
C ALA A 13 7.66 -9.42 -2.66
N GLY A 14 6.96 -9.79 -3.73
CA GLY A 14 6.21 -11.04 -3.85
C GLY A 14 4.86 -11.06 -3.12
N GLU A 15 4.50 -9.98 -2.42
CA GLU A 15 3.21 -9.85 -1.74
C GLU A 15 2.23 -9.08 -2.63
N LEU A 16 1.02 -9.60 -2.80
CA LEU A 16 -0.01 -8.97 -3.63
C LEU A 16 -0.44 -7.64 -3.00
N GLU A 17 -0.30 -6.54 -3.76
CA GLU A 17 -0.56 -5.19 -3.29
C GLU A 17 -1.95 -4.69 -3.65
N GLY A 18 -2.41 -4.94 -4.88
CA GLY A 18 -3.72 -4.51 -5.34
C GLY A 18 -3.81 -4.43 -6.86
N ARG A 19 -4.98 -3.99 -7.34
CA ARG A 19 -5.29 -3.81 -8.74
C ARG A 19 -5.25 -2.34 -9.13
N ILE A 20 -4.60 -2.04 -10.26
CA ILE A 20 -4.70 -0.76 -10.97
C ILE A 20 -5.64 -0.97 -12.15
N VAL A 21 -6.66 -0.11 -12.30
CA VAL A 21 -7.55 -0.12 -13.47
C VAL A 21 -7.32 1.14 -14.27
N VAL A 22 -7.11 0.99 -15.58
CA VAL A 22 -6.84 2.10 -16.50
C VAL A 22 -7.88 2.16 -17.61
N GLU A 23 -8.28 3.37 -17.98
CA GLU A 23 -9.01 3.68 -19.21
C GLU A 23 -7.98 3.99 -20.32
N LEU A 24 -8.19 3.44 -21.51
CA LEU A 24 -7.36 3.70 -22.69
C LEU A 24 -8.12 4.59 -23.68
N PHE A 25 -7.53 5.71 -24.08
CA PHE A 25 -8.12 6.73 -24.96
C PHE A 25 -8.11 6.30 -26.43
N ARG A 26 -8.77 5.17 -26.73
CA ARG A 26 -8.85 4.59 -28.08
C ARG A 26 -9.47 5.55 -29.10
N ASP A 27 -10.37 6.42 -28.65
CA ASP A 27 -10.98 7.46 -29.47
C ASP A 27 -9.99 8.53 -29.95
N LEU A 28 -8.89 8.74 -29.23
CA LEU A 28 -7.87 9.74 -29.55
C LEU A 28 -6.58 9.12 -30.12
N VAL A 29 -6.13 8.00 -29.54
CA VAL A 29 -4.89 7.30 -29.89
C VAL A 29 -5.13 5.79 -30.06
N PRO A 30 -5.88 5.39 -31.10
CA PRO A 30 -6.31 4.00 -31.28
C PRO A 30 -5.15 2.99 -31.42
N LYS A 31 -4.04 3.34 -32.08
CA LYS A 31 -2.89 2.45 -32.20
C LYS A 31 -2.19 2.25 -30.86
N THR A 32 -1.99 3.34 -30.13
CA THR A 32 -1.32 3.31 -28.81
C THR A 32 -2.18 2.54 -27.79
N ALA A 33 -3.49 2.81 -27.78
CA ALA A 33 -4.44 2.11 -26.92
C ALA A 33 -4.51 0.61 -27.24
N GLU A 34 -4.57 0.23 -28.51
CA GLU A 34 -4.61 -1.18 -28.92
C GLU A 34 -3.31 -1.92 -28.58
N ASN A 35 -2.16 -1.26 -28.70
CA ASN A 35 -0.88 -1.83 -28.28
C ASN A 35 -0.90 -2.19 -26.80
N PHE A 36 -1.28 -1.25 -25.94
CA PHE A 36 -1.32 -1.50 -24.50
C PHE A 36 -2.37 -2.56 -24.13
N ARG A 37 -3.57 -2.49 -24.71
CA ARG A 37 -4.65 -3.46 -24.47
C ARG A 37 -4.19 -4.89 -24.81
N ALA A 38 -3.60 -5.08 -25.99
CA ALA A 38 -3.12 -6.38 -26.44
C ALA A 38 -1.94 -6.90 -25.60
N LEU A 39 -1.05 -6.00 -25.13
CA LEU A 39 0.00 -6.35 -24.18
C LEU A 39 -0.57 -6.68 -22.78
N CYS A 40 -1.74 -6.17 -22.39
CA CYS A 40 -2.43 -6.63 -21.19
C CYS A 40 -3.05 -8.03 -21.37
N THR A 41 -3.58 -8.37 -22.55
CA THR A 41 -4.23 -9.67 -22.79
C THR A 41 -3.25 -10.78 -23.19
N GLY A 42 -2.08 -10.43 -23.74
CA GLY A 42 -1.12 -11.38 -24.27
C GLY A 42 -1.55 -12.06 -25.58
N GLU A 43 -2.58 -11.54 -26.26
CA GLU A 43 -3.22 -12.23 -27.40
C GLU A 43 -2.37 -12.26 -28.69
N LYS A 44 -1.28 -11.49 -28.75
CA LYS A 44 -0.45 -11.33 -29.96
C LYS A 44 0.72 -12.31 -30.04
N GLY A 45 0.81 -13.26 -29.11
CA GLY A 45 1.82 -14.32 -29.15
C GLY A 45 3.19 -13.85 -28.67
N LEU A 46 4.24 -14.18 -29.41
CA LEU A 46 5.63 -13.88 -29.04
C LEU A 46 6.14 -12.63 -29.74
N ALA A 47 7.02 -11.90 -29.06
CA ALA A 47 7.78 -10.80 -29.63
C ALA A 47 8.74 -11.33 -30.72
N SER A 48 8.97 -10.51 -31.74
CA SER A 48 9.81 -10.88 -32.88
C SER A 48 11.31 -10.74 -32.60
N THR A 49 11.67 -9.82 -31.70
CA THR A 49 13.07 -9.50 -31.33
C THR A 49 13.62 -10.40 -30.22
N ALA A 50 12.73 -10.94 -29.39
CA ALA A 50 13.06 -11.86 -28.31
C ALA A 50 11.93 -12.89 -28.20
N ALA A 51 12.25 -14.18 -28.05
CA ALA A 51 11.27 -15.28 -27.95
C ALA A 51 10.50 -15.28 -26.61
N VAL A 52 9.98 -14.12 -26.22
CA VAL A 52 9.20 -13.84 -25.01
C VAL A 52 7.78 -13.43 -25.40
N PRO A 53 6.76 -13.67 -24.57
CA PRO A 53 5.40 -13.23 -24.87
C PRO A 53 5.26 -11.71 -24.97
N LEU A 54 4.45 -11.23 -25.92
CA LEU A 54 3.94 -9.86 -25.97
C LEU A 54 2.89 -9.66 -24.87
N HIS A 55 3.32 -9.67 -23.60
CA HIS A 55 2.43 -9.69 -22.45
C HIS A 55 3.06 -9.00 -21.22
N PHE A 56 2.29 -8.18 -20.50
CA PHE A 56 2.76 -7.51 -19.28
C PHE A 56 2.78 -8.40 -18.04
N LYS A 57 2.18 -9.59 -18.06
CA LYS A 57 2.23 -10.52 -16.94
C LYS A 57 3.67 -10.97 -16.67
N GLY A 58 4.14 -10.72 -15.46
CA GLY A 58 5.52 -10.96 -15.01
C GLY A 58 6.47 -9.77 -15.22
N VAL A 59 6.01 -8.69 -15.87
CA VAL A 59 6.83 -7.50 -16.12
C VAL A 59 7.02 -6.68 -14.86
N ARG A 60 8.23 -6.12 -14.71
CA ARG A 60 8.63 -5.32 -13.57
C ARG A 60 8.40 -3.84 -13.82
N PHE A 61 8.07 -3.11 -12.75
CA PHE A 61 8.34 -1.68 -12.70
C PHE A 61 9.83 -1.50 -12.40
N HIS A 62 10.62 -1.23 -13.44
CA HIS A 62 12.07 -1.21 -13.36
C HIS A 62 12.63 0.16 -12.95
N ARG A 63 11.81 1.22 -13.01
CA ARG A 63 12.21 2.58 -12.65
C ARG A 63 11.07 3.31 -11.94
N VAL A 64 11.36 3.85 -10.75
CA VAL A 64 10.37 4.54 -9.90
C VAL A 64 10.98 5.82 -9.36
N ILE A 65 10.36 6.97 -9.65
CA ILE A 65 10.81 8.26 -9.14
C ILE A 65 9.70 8.90 -8.33
N LYS A 66 9.90 8.97 -7.01
CA LYS A 66 8.94 9.56 -6.08
C LYS A 66 8.66 11.02 -6.44
N GLY A 67 7.37 11.37 -6.49
CA GLY A 67 6.91 12.68 -6.89
C GLY A 67 7.02 12.94 -8.40
N PHE A 68 7.20 11.91 -9.22
CA PHE A 68 7.26 12.03 -10.67
C PHE A 68 6.42 10.95 -11.38
N MET A 69 6.90 9.70 -11.44
CA MET A 69 6.27 8.61 -12.19
C MET A 69 6.75 7.22 -11.73
N ILE A 70 5.98 6.19 -12.11
CA ILE A 70 6.39 4.78 -12.07
C ILE A 70 6.44 4.24 -13.50
N GLN A 71 7.54 3.58 -13.88
CA GLN A 71 7.77 3.10 -15.25
C GLN A 71 7.97 1.59 -15.27
N GLY A 72 7.33 0.94 -16.24
CA GLY A 72 7.38 -0.49 -16.50
C GLY A 72 7.22 -0.79 -17.98
N GLY A 73 6.82 -2.01 -18.31
CA GLY A 73 6.52 -2.41 -19.70
C GLY A 73 7.74 -2.84 -20.52
N ASP A 74 8.92 -3.00 -19.92
CA ASP A 74 10.03 -3.69 -20.58
C ASP A 74 9.78 -5.20 -20.51
N ILE A 75 9.21 -5.75 -21.58
CA ILE A 75 8.82 -7.17 -21.69
C ILE A 75 10.00 -8.09 -22.05
N THR A 76 11.15 -7.54 -22.47
CA THR A 76 12.26 -8.35 -22.97
C THR A 76 13.44 -8.39 -21.99
N ALA A 77 13.97 -7.24 -21.58
CA ALA A 77 15.15 -7.15 -20.70
C ALA A 77 14.75 -6.94 -19.24
N GLY A 78 13.61 -6.27 -19.01
CA GLY A 78 13.08 -5.98 -17.68
C GLY A 78 13.87 -4.93 -16.89
N ASP A 79 14.73 -4.15 -17.55
CA ASP A 79 15.61 -3.14 -16.93
C ASP A 79 15.51 -1.75 -17.57
N GLY A 80 14.69 -1.61 -18.61
CA GLY A 80 14.46 -0.37 -19.34
C GLY A 80 15.21 -0.30 -20.68
N THR A 81 16.06 -1.27 -21.00
CA THR A 81 16.80 -1.33 -22.27
C THR A 81 16.04 -2.04 -23.40
N GLY A 82 14.95 -2.71 -23.07
CA GLY A 82 14.19 -3.56 -23.99
C GLY A 82 12.77 -3.07 -24.31
N GLY A 83 11.94 -4.02 -24.72
CA GLY A 83 10.55 -3.82 -25.09
C GLY A 83 10.29 -3.95 -26.59
N GLU A 84 9.06 -4.32 -26.92
CA GLU A 84 8.60 -4.46 -28.31
C GLU A 84 7.08 -4.20 -28.37
N SER A 85 6.62 -3.47 -29.38
CA SER A 85 5.19 -3.28 -29.59
C SER A 85 4.55 -4.47 -30.29
N ILE A 86 3.22 -4.54 -30.28
CA ILE A 86 2.49 -5.53 -31.08
C ILE A 86 2.64 -5.35 -32.60
N TYR A 87 3.25 -4.24 -33.03
CA TYR A 87 3.50 -3.88 -34.43
C TYR A 87 4.96 -4.10 -34.86
N GLY A 88 5.81 -4.63 -33.95
CA GLY A 88 7.25 -4.79 -34.15
C GLY A 88 8.08 -3.94 -33.18
N PRO A 89 9.38 -3.71 -33.46
CA PRO A 89 10.32 -3.08 -32.53
C PRO A 89 9.85 -1.72 -31.97
N SER A 90 9.24 -0.89 -32.82
CA SER A 90 8.68 0.39 -32.40
C SER A 90 7.58 0.88 -33.34
N PHE A 91 6.83 1.91 -32.92
CA PHE A 91 5.83 2.61 -33.71
C PHE A 91 5.82 4.13 -33.43
N ASP A 92 5.23 4.87 -34.37
CA ASP A 92 5.19 6.34 -34.38
C ASP A 92 4.37 6.95 -33.24
N ASP A 93 4.66 8.22 -32.90
CA ASP A 93 3.85 9.01 -31.99
C ASP A 93 2.49 9.35 -32.64
N GLU A 94 1.38 8.93 -32.03
CA GLU A 94 0.05 9.08 -32.65
C GLU A 94 -0.59 10.45 -32.40
N SER A 95 -0.61 10.91 -31.14
CA SER A 95 -1.01 12.28 -30.77
C SER A 95 -0.24 12.75 -29.54
N LEU A 96 0.17 14.02 -29.56
CA LEU A 96 0.91 14.69 -28.47
C LEU A 96 0.12 15.87 -27.89
N ASP A 97 -1.17 15.98 -28.24
CA ASP A 97 -2.03 17.10 -27.83
C ASP A 97 -2.47 16.97 -26.35
N LEU A 98 -2.61 15.72 -25.88
CA LEU A 98 -2.94 15.44 -24.50
C LEU A 98 -1.75 15.74 -23.59
N LYS A 99 -2.02 16.52 -22.54
CA LYS A 99 -1.02 16.98 -21.58
C LYS A 99 -0.98 16.13 -20.33
N HIS A 100 0.16 16.09 -19.67
CA HIS A 100 0.38 15.40 -18.40
C HIS A 100 -0.08 16.26 -17.21
N GLU A 101 -1.34 16.67 -17.21
CA GLU A 101 -1.85 17.72 -16.33
C GLU A 101 -2.05 17.30 -14.87
N ARG A 102 -2.07 15.99 -14.59
CA ARG A 102 -2.42 15.45 -13.28
C ARG A 102 -1.74 14.10 -13.01
N LYS A 103 -1.87 13.62 -11.76
CA LYS A 103 -1.50 12.25 -11.38
C LYS A 103 -2.40 11.23 -12.08
N GLY A 104 -1.86 10.02 -12.30
CA GLY A 104 -2.58 8.90 -12.86
C GLY A 104 -2.70 8.95 -14.38
N MET A 105 -1.96 9.81 -15.08
CA MET A 105 -1.93 9.76 -16.55
C MET A 105 -1.04 8.60 -16.99
N LEU A 106 -1.52 7.82 -17.95
CA LEU A 106 -0.81 6.70 -18.55
C LEU A 106 -0.21 7.16 -19.89
N SER A 107 1.10 7.00 -20.05
CA SER A 107 1.84 7.56 -21.19
C SER A 107 2.99 6.67 -21.64
N MET A 108 3.34 6.74 -22.92
CA MET A 108 4.40 5.94 -23.52
C MET A 108 5.79 6.43 -23.10
N ALA A 109 6.67 5.50 -22.72
CA ALA A 109 8.10 5.78 -22.68
C ALA A 109 8.71 5.62 -24.08
N ASN A 110 9.68 6.46 -24.42
CA ASN A 110 10.38 6.43 -25.70
C ASN A 110 11.85 6.89 -25.53
N ALA A 111 12.66 6.68 -26.56
CA ALA A 111 14.07 7.09 -26.66
C ALA A 111 14.26 8.26 -27.66
N GLY A 112 13.19 8.99 -27.94
CA GLY A 112 13.11 10.01 -28.98
C GLY A 112 11.78 9.93 -29.73
N PRO A 113 11.54 10.84 -30.69
CA PRO A 113 10.33 10.84 -31.51
C PRO A 113 10.15 9.51 -32.25
N ASN A 114 8.91 9.01 -32.28
CA ASN A 114 8.49 7.82 -33.02
C ASN A 114 9.18 6.51 -32.61
N THR A 115 9.59 6.38 -31.34
CA THR A 115 10.20 5.14 -30.83
C THR A 115 9.36 4.50 -29.73
N ASN A 116 8.03 4.54 -29.85
CA ASN A 116 7.14 3.90 -28.88
C ASN A 116 7.21 2.38 -29.01
N SER A 117 7.23 1.64 -27.90
CA SER A 117 7.26 0.17 -27.91
C SER A 117 6.24 -0.41 -26.91
N SER A 118 6.69 -1.17 -25.92
CA SER A 118 5.84 -1.69 -24.82
C SER A 118 6.01 -0.89 -23.51
N GLN A 119 7.07 -0.10 -23.38
CA GLN A 119 7.34 0.61 -22.14
C GLN A 119 6.37 1.77 -21.93
N PHE A 120 5.92 1.93 -20.68
CA PHE A 120 4.97 2.96 -20.28
C PHE A 120 5.31 3.50 -18.90
N PHE A 121 4.77 4.66 -18.57
CA PHE A 121 4.78 5.18 -17.21
C PHE A 121 3.41 5.68 -16.77
N ILE A 122 3.19 5.64 -15.46
CA ILE A 122 2.03 6.25 -14.81
C ILE A 122 2.53 7.43 -13.99
N THR A 123 2.01 8.62 -14.28
CA THR A 123 2.40 9.83 -13.54
C THR A 123 1.89 9.79 -12.11
N THR A 124 2.66 10.32 -11.16
CA THR A 124 2.23 10.47 -9.77
C THR A 124 2.03 11.94 -9.40
N THR A 125 2.37 12.85 -10.30
CA THR A 125 2.12 14.29 -10.20
C THR A 125 1.84 14.86 -11.59
N ARG A 126 1.69 16.19 -11.69
CA ARG A 126 1.65 16.92 -12.97
C ARG A 126 3.07 17.02 -13.57
N THR A 127 3.25 16.63 -14.83
CA THR A 127 4.59 16.50 -15.46
C THR A 127 4.67 17.23 -16.82
N PRO A 128 4.55 18.57 -16.85
CA PRO A 128 4.38 19.32 -18.10
C PRO A 128 5.64 19.34 -18.98
N HIS A 129 6.80 19.00 -18.42
CA HIS A 129 8.06 18.90 -19.17
C HIS A 129 8.10 17.70 -20.15
N LEU A 130 7.12 16.80 -20.05
CA LEU A 130 6.89 15.65 -20.93
C LEU A 130 5.87 15.95 -22.04
N ASP A 131 5.15 17.07 -21.96
CA ASP A 131 4.17 17.47 -22.98
C ASP A 131 4.86 17.68 -24.32
N GLY A 132 4.24 17.21 -25.41
CA GLY A 132 4.83 17.27 -26.75
C GLY A 132 5.97 16.26 -26.99
N LYS A 133 6.25 15.35 -26.05
CA LYS A 133 7.34 14.35 -26.17
C LYS A 133 6.89 12.92 -25.95
N HIS A 134 5.86 12.71 -25.15
CA HIS A 134 5.34 11.38 -24.81
C HIS A 134 3.84 11.33 -25.09
N VAL A 135 3.40 10.27 -25.75
CA VAL A 135 1.98 10.05 -26.07
C VAL A 135 1.24 9.66 -24.81
N VAL A 136 0.38 10.56 -24.31
CA VAL A 136 -0.60 10.23 -23.28
C VAL A 136 -1.72 9.43 -23.92
N PHE A 137 -1.98 8.23 -23.42
CA PHE A 137 -2.93 7.30 -24.04
C PHE A 137 -3.95 6.71 -23.07
N GLY A 138 -3.94 7.12 -21.82
CA GLY A 138 -4.93 6.68 -20.86
C GLY A 138 -4.82 7.37 -19.52
N ARG A 139 -5.59 6.87 -18.57
CA ARG A 139 -5.53 7.29 -17.16
C ARG A 139 -5.95 6.17 -16.22
N VAL A 140 -5.48 6.24 -14.99
CA VAL A 140 -5.92 5.41 -13.87
C VAL A 140 -7.35 5.81 -13.48
N LEU A 141 -8.26 4.84 -13.50
CA LEU A 141 -9.63 4.96 -12.99
C LEU A 141 -9.75 4.53 -11.53
N LYS A 142 -9.09 3.42 -11.17
CA LYS A 142 -9.09 2.83 -9.83
C LYS A 142 -7.70 2.36 -9.46
N GLY A 143 -7.40 2.25 -8.16
CA GLY A 143 -6.10 1.74 -7.72
C GLY A 143 -4.98 2.77 -7.77
N MET A 144 -5.29 4.07 -7.78
CA MET A 144 -4.27 5.12 -7.67
C MET A 144 -3.46 4.97 -6.36
N GLY A 145 -4.06 4.41 -5.32
CA GLY A 145 -3.36 4.08 -4.10
C GLY A 145 -2.32 2.96 -4.25
N VAL A 146 -2.54 1.99 -5.15
CA VAL A 146 -1.52 0.98 -5.51
C VAL A 146 -0.36 1.65 -6.24
N VAL A 147 -0.65 2.57 -7.17
CA VAL A 147 0.37 3.40 -7.82
C VAL A 147 1.20 4.18 -6.78
N ARG A 148 0.56 4.71 -5.72
CA ARG A 148 1.27 5.39 -4.61
C ARG A 148 2.10 4.42 -3.78
N SER A 149 1.63 3.20 -3.52
CA SER A 149 2.43 2.18 -2.85
C SER A 149 3.70 1.87 -3.64
N VAL A 150 3.59 1.70 -4.97
CA VAL A 150 4.74 1.51 -5.85
C VAL A 150 5.67 2.73 -5.83
N GLU A 151 5.13 3.95 -5.91
CA GLU A 151 5.93 5.19 -5.86
C GLU A 151 6.78 5.32 -4.58
N HIS A 152 6.33 4.75 -3.46
CA HIS A 152 6.97 4.88 -2.15
C HIS A 152 7.91 3.72 -1.80
N VAL A 153 8.14 2.78 -2.71
CA VAL A 153 9.17 1.76 -2.51
C VAL A 153 10.55 2.40 -2.46
N VAL A 154 11.47 1.78 -1.71
CA VAL A 154 12.86 2.25 -1.66
C VAL A 154 13.53 1.92 -2.99
N THR A 155 14.20 2.92 -3.57
CA THR A 155 14.95 2.80 -4.82
C THR A 155 16.45 2.91 -4.58
N GLY A 156 17.23 2.26 -5.44
CA GLY A 156 18.68 2.30 -5.47
C GLY A 156 19.20 3.11 -6.66
N GLU A 157 20.33 2.68 -7.21
CA GLU A 157 20.94 3.30 -8.40
C GLU A 157 19.97 3.31 -9.59
N ASN A 158 20.04 4.37 -10.39
CA ASN A 158 19.20 4.58 -11.59
C ASN A 158 17.68 4.52 -11.31
N ASP A 159 17.27 4.90 -10.10
CA ASP A 159 15.86 4.89 -9.67
C ASP A 159 15.20 3.50 -9.67
N ARG A 160 16.01 2.42 -9.64
CA ARG A 160 15.51 1.04 -9.64
C ARG A 160 14.97 0.65 -8.27
N PRO A 161 13.75 0.11 -8.15
CA PRO A 161 13.25 -0.46 -6.89
C PRO A 161 14.20 -1.52 -6.30
N LEU A 162 14.49 -1.43 -5.00
CA LEU A 162 15.28 -2.45 -4.29
C LEU A 162 14.50 -3.75 -4.08
N GLN A 163 13.18 -3.65 -4.02
CA GLN A 163 12.26 -4.78 -3.94
C GLN A 163 11.61 -4.98 -5.32
N ASP A 164 11.41 -6.23 -5.71
CA ASP A 164 10.72 -6.54 -6.96
C ASP A 164 9.28 -6.02 -6.91
N VAL A 165 8.94 -5.13 -7.86
CA VAL A 165 7.57 -4.67 -8.11
C VAL A 165 7.13 -5.23 -9.45
N VAL A 166 6.11 -6.08 -9.45
CA VAL A 166 5.76 -6.92 -10.61
C VAL A 166 4.27 -6.84 -10.91
N VAL A 167 3.92 -6.74 -12.19
CA VAL A 167 2.56 -7.00 -12.70
C VAL A 167 2.35 -8.51 -12.69
N VAL A 168 1.66 -9.05 -11.68
CA VAL A 168 1.48 -10.49 -11.51
C VAL A 168 0.31 -11.05 -12.32
N ASP A 169 -0.63 -10.19 -12.70
CA ASP A 169 -1.70 -10.51 -13.65
C ASP A 169 -2.16 -9.23 -14.35
N CYS A 170 -2.67 -9.36 -15.56
CA CYS A 170 -3.22 -8.24 -16.31
C CYS A 170 -4.22 -8.73 -17.35
N GLY A 171 -5.03 -7.80 -17.86
CA GLY A 171 -6.02 -8.12 -18.88
C GLY A 171 -6.92 -6.96 -19.23
N GLU A 172 -7.84 -7.22 -20.15
CA GLU A 172 -8.95 -6.33 -20.49
C GLU A 172 -10.15 -6.62 -19.59
N ILE A 173 -10.84 -5.57 -19.14
CA ILE A 173 -12.11 -5.67 -18.41
C ILE A 173 -13.23 -5.49 -19.44
N PRO A 174 -14.05 -6.52 -19.69
CA PRO A 174 -15.15 -6.39 -20.65
C PRO A 174 -16.15 -5.32 -20.22
N GLN A 175 -16.81 -4.69 -21.19
CA GLN A 175 -17.78 -3.64 -20.90
C GLN A 175 -18.89 -4.16 -19.95
N GLY A 176 -19.21 -3.36 -18.93
CA GLY A 176 -20.23 -3.68 -17.93
C GLY A 176 -19.82 -4.70 -16.87
N HIS A 177 -18.58 -5.21 -16.90
CA HIS A 177 -18.06 -6.08 -15.84
C HIS A 177 -17.51 -5.25 -14.68
N ASP A 178 -17.47 -5.88 -13.50
CA ASP A 178 -16.88 -5.31 -12.30
C ASP A 178 -15.38 -5.05 -12.49
N ASP A 179 -14.91 -3.90 -11.98
CA ASP A 179 -13.52 -3.49 -12.09
C ASP A 179 -12.56 -4.42 -11.29
N GLY A 180 -13.10 -5.24 -10.37
CA GLY A 180 -12.36 -6.23 -9.59
C GLY A 180 -11.54 -5.62 -8.45
N VAL A 181 -11.87 -4.40 -8.01
CA VAL A 181 -11.19 -3.71 -6.91
C VAL A 181 -11.84 -3.96 -5.54
N VAL A 182 -13.07 -4.45 -5.54
CA VAL A 182 -13.80 -4.90 -4.35
C VAL A 182 -13.58 -6.40 -4.17
N ASN A 183 -13.44 -6.87 -2.92
CA ASN A 183 -13.15 -8.27 -2.59
C ASN A 183 -11.95 -8.85 -3.37
N PHE A 184 -10.97 -8.00 -3.69
CA PHE A 184 -9.82 -8.37 -4.51
C PHE A 184 -9.03 -9.56 -3.93
N PHE A 185 -8.87 -9.60 -2.60
CA PHE A 185 -8.22 -10.69 -1.88
C PHE A 185 -9.12 -11.91 -1.61
N LYS A 186 -10.38 -11.89 -2.10
CA LYS A 186 -11.37 -12.96 -1.93
C LYS A 186 -11.63 -13.34 -0.47
N ASP A 187 -11.61 -12.34 0.41
CA ASP A 187 -11.73 -12.51 1.86
C ASP A 187 -13.06 -12.00 2.43
N GLY A 188 -14.03 -11.69 1.55
CA GLY A 188 -15.37 -11.23 1.94
C GLY A 188 -15.47 -9.71 2.15
N ASP A 189 -14.39 -8.97 1.92
CA ASP A 189 -14.38 -7.52 2.04
C ASP A 189 -15.14 -6.85 0.90
N THR A 190 -16.29 -6.27 1.21
CA THR A 190 -17.18 -5.62 0.23
C THR A 190 -16.82 -4.15 -0.05
N TYR A 191 -15.70 -3.66 0.47
CA TYR A 191 -15.23 -2.30 0.25
C TYR A 191 -13.96 -2.29 -0.61
N PRO A 192 -13.75 -1.32 -1.50
CA PRO A 192 -12.46 -1.18 -2.18
C PRO A 192 -11.37 -0.76 -1.19
N ASP A 193 -10.13 -1.12 -1.46
CA ASP A 193 -8.99 -0.84 -0.57
C ASP A 193 -8.74 0.65 -0.33
N TRP A 194 -9.15 1.49 -1.27
CA TRP A 194 -9.09 2.93 -1.18
C TRP A 194 -10.51 3.53 -1.27
N PRO A 195 -10.95 4.32 -0.27
CA PRO A 195 -12.27 4.96 -0.28
C PRO A 195 -12.60 5.72 -1.57
N MET A 196 -11.60 6.34 -2.20
CA MET A 196 -11.77 7.11 -3.43
C MET A 196 -12.22 6.25 -4.62
N ASP A 197 -11.94 4.95 -4.57
CA ASP A 197 -12.29 3.96 -5.60
C ASP A 197 -13.74 3.47 -5.47
N LEU A 198 -14.52 3.94 -4.49
CA LEU A 198 -15.98 3.75 -4.49
C LEU A 198 -16.60 4.48 -5.68
N ASP A 199 -17.46 3.77 -6.43
CA ASP A 199 -18.25 4.33 -7.53
C ASP A 199 -19.21 5.42 -7.05
N VAL A 200 -19.94 5.10 -5.98
CA VAL A 200 -20.81 6.04 -5.28
C VAL A 200 -20.25 6.24 -3.88
N LYS A 201 -20.02 7.50 -3.51
CA LYS A 201 -19.51 7.89 -2.19
C LYS A 201 -20.73 8.30 -1.35
N PRO A 202 -21.11 7.53 -0.32
CA PRO A 202 -22.27 7.89 0.48
C PRO A 202 -22.04 9.19 1.25
N ASP A 203 -23.08 10.00 1.37
CA ASP A 203 -23.02 11.23 2.16
C ASP A 203 -23.15 10.92 3.66
N GLU A 204 -23.98 9.92 4.00
CA GLU A 204 -24.28 9.55 5.37
C GLU A 204 -23.06 9.01 6.14
N LEU A 205 -22.69 9.69 7.24
CA LEU A 205 -21.62 9.29 8.13
C LEU A 205 -21.81 7.87 8.72
N SER A 206 -23.06 7.48 8.99
CA SER A 206 -23.43 6.15 9.51
C SER A 206 -22.93 5.01 8.62
N TRP A 207 -22.98 5.20 7.30
CA TRP A 207 -22.48 4.23 6.33
C TRP A 207 -20.96 4.07 6.45
N TRP A 208 -20.23 5.18 6.52
CA TRP A 208 -18.78 5.17 6.68
C TRP A 208 -18.33 4.54 7.99
N MET A 209 -19.03 4.87 9.09
CA MET A 209 -18.79 4.24 10.40
C MET A 209 -19.00 2.72 10.35
N SER A 210 -20.05 2.27 9.65
CA SER A 210 -20.33 0.85 9.45
C SER A 210 -19.25 0.16 8.60
N ALA A 211 -18.76 0.83 7.55
CA ALA A 211 -17.65 0.35 6.74
C ALA A 211 -16.36 0.20 7.57
N VAL A 212 -16.02 1.19 8.40
CA VAL A 212 -14.86 1.12 9.29
C VAL A 212 -14.96 -0.06 10.24
N ASP A 213 -16.13 -0.28 10.86
CA ASP A 213 -16.31 -1.39 11.81
C ASP A 213 -16.25 -2.76 11.13
N ALA A 214 -16.85 -2.90 9.94
CA ALA A 214 -16.76 -4.10 9.13
C ALA A 214 -15.31 -4.43 8.74
N ILE A 215 -14.56 -3.45 8.22
CA ILE A 215 -13.16 -3.64 7.82
C ILE A 215 -12.27 -3.96 9.03
N LYS A 216 -12.47 -3.27 10.16
CA LYS A 216 -11.77 -3.56 11.43
C LYS A 216 -12.06 -4.98 11.89
N THR A 217 -13.31 -5.43 11.77
CA THR A 217 -13.73 -6.79 12.15
C THR A 217 -13.06 -7.84 11.29
N LEU A 218 -12.96 -7.64 9.98
CA LEU A 218 -12.15 -8.49 9.09
C LEU A 218 -10.68 -8.53 9.53
N GLY A 219 -10.10 -7.38 9.93
CA GLY A 219 -8.75 -7.34 10.50
C GLY A 219 -8.60 -8.21 11.75
N ASN A 220 -9.60 -8.19 12.64
CA ASN A 220 -9.63 -9.04 13.85
C ASN A 220 -9.69 -10.53 13.49
N GLU A 221 -10.46 -10.90 12.46
CA GLU A 221 -10.56 -12.27 11.98
C GLU A 221 -9.23 -12.78 11.42
N GLN A 222 -8.55 -11.95 10.61
CA GLN A 222 -7.23 -12.30 10.08
C GLN A 222 -6.19 -12.43 11.19
N TYR A 223 -6.26 -11.56 12.21
CA TYR A 223 -5.41 -11.69 13.40
C TYR A 223 -5.63 -13.02 14.13
N LYS A 224 -6.89 -13.47 14.29
CA LYS A 224 -7.20 -14.79 14.90
C LYS A 224 -6.64 -15.95 14.08
N LYS A 225 -6.61 -15.82 12.75
CA LYS A 225 -5.97 -16.77 11.83
C LYS A 225 -4.44 -16.69 11.83
N GLN A 226 -3.86 -15.78 12.62
CA GLN A 226 -2.43 -15.49 12.67
C GLN A 226 -1.85 -14.93 11.36
N ASP A 227 -2.71 -14.45 10.45
CA ASP A 227 -2.28 -13.67 9.29
C ASP A 227 -2.15 -12.19 9.70
N TYR A 228 -1.04 -11.91 10.38
CA TYR A 228 -0.77 -10.57 10.92
C TYR A 228 -0.53 -9.53 9.81
N LYS A 229 -0.05 -9.94 8.63
CA LYS A 229 0.15 -9.05 7.48
C LYS A 229 -1.18 -8.59 6.93
N MET A 230 -2.10 -9.53 6.67
CA MET A 230 -3.44 -9.18 6.19
C MET A 230 -4.24 -8.43 7.25
N ALA A 231 -4.14 -8.81 8.52
CA ALA A 231 -4.76 -8.06 9.63
C ALA A 231 -4.30 -6.59 9.62
N LEU A 232 -2.99 -6.35 9.51
CA LEU A 232 -2.43 -5.01 9.44
C LEU A 232 -2.90 -4.24 8.19
N ARG A 233 -3.03 -4.90 7.04
CA ARG A 233 -3.60 -4.31 5.81
C ARG A 233 -5.04 -3.84 6.06
N LYS A 234 -5.88 -4.66 6.69
CA LYS A 234 -7.26 -4.29 7.03
C LYS A 234 -7.35 -3.16 8.05
N TYR A 235 -6.50 -3.15 9.09
CA TYR A 235 -6.49 -2.04 10.04
C TYR A 235 -6.08 -0.71 9.37
N ARG A 236 -5.06 -0.72 8.51
CA ARG A 236 -4.69 0.46 7.72
C ARG A 236 -5.81 0.91 6.79
N LYS A 237 -6.53 -0.02 6.17
CA LYS A 237 -7.73 0.27 5.38
C LYS A 237 -8.83 0.90 6.23
N ALA A 238 -9.12 0.35 7.41
CA ALA A 238 -10.11 0.91 8.32
C ALA A 238 -9.76 2.35 8.72
N LEU A 239 -8.47 2.66 8.96
CA LEU A 239 -8.02 4.03 9.20
C LEU A 239 -8.27 4.95 8.02
N ARG A 240 -8.01 4.51 6.77
CA ARG A 240 -8.33 5.32 5.58
C ARG A 240 -9.82 5.65 5.47
N TYR A 241 -10.70 4.69 5.76
CA TYR A 241 -12.14 4.94 5.79
C TYR A 241 -12.54 5.84 6.97
N LEU A 242 -11.88 5.67 8.12
CA LEU A 242 -12.10 6.50 9.29
C LEU A 242 -11.69 7.96 9.06
N ASP A 243 -10.64 8.22 8.30
CA ASP A 243 -10.22 9.57 7.93
C ASP A 243 -11.33 10.28 7.12
N VAL A 244 -12.01 9.57 6.21
CA VAL A 244 -13.16 10.11 5.47
C VAL A 244 -14.35 10.41 6.38
N CYS A 245 -14.56 9.66 7.46
CA CYS A 245 -15.60 9.97 8.43
C CYS A 245 -15.46 11.39 9.00
N TRP A 246 -14.23 11.88 9.16
CA TRP A 246 -13.97 13.23 9.71
C TRP A 246 -14.24 14.36 8.72
N GLU A 247 -14.47 14.05 7.45
CA GLU A 247 -14.84 15.00 6.40
C GLU A 247 -16.36 15.17 6.26
N LYS A 248 -17.17 14.47 7.07
CA LYS A 248 -18.64 14.50 7.01
C LYS A 248 -19.23 15.57 7.92
N ASP A 249 -20.34 16.16 7.49
CA ASP A 249 -20.97 17.30 8.18
C ASP A 249 -21.72 16.89 9.48
N ASP A 250 -22.21 15.65 9.58
CA ASP A 250 -23.10 15.19 10.66
C ASP A 250 -22.38 14.64 11.92
N ILE A 251 -21.20 15.17 12.26
CA ILE A 251 -20.41 14.71 13.42
C ILE A 251 -20.82 15.48 14.68
N ASP A 252 -21.72 14.89 15.48
CA ASP A 252 -22.00 15.34 16.84
C ASP A 252 -20.96 14.82 17.86
N GLN A 253 -21.09 15.23 19.12
CA GLN A 253 -20.17 14.86 20.18
C GLN A 253 -20.11 13.34 20.43
N GLU A 254 -21.23 12.64 20.33
CA GLU A 254 -21.31 11.19 20.56
C GLU A 254 -20.57 10.43 19.44
N LYS A 255 -20.87 10.77 18.18
CA LYS A 255 -20.19 10.18 17.01
C LYS A 255 -18.70 10.51 17.03
N SER A 256 -18.34 11.75 17.35
CA SER A 256 -16.94 12.18 17.50
C SER A 256 -16.19 11.32 18.53
N ALA A 257 -16.81 11.04 19.69
CA ALA A 257 -16.24 10.15 20.70
C ALA A 257 -16.13 8.70 20.20
N ALA A 258 -17.13 8.20 19.47
CA ALA A 258 -17.13 6.86 18.89
C ALA A 258 -16.02 6.67 17.83
N LEU A 259 -15.80 7.68 16.97
CA LEU A 259 -14.73 7.67 15.97
C LEU A 259 -13.34 7.64 16.62
N ARG A 260 -13.09 8.48 17.65
CA ARG A 260 -11.82 8.46 18.42
C ARG A 260 -11.58 7.12 19.11
N LYS A 261 -12.62 6.57 19.74
CA LYS A 261 -12.56 5.24 20.37
C LYS A 261 -12.22 4.16 19.34
N THR A 262 -12.83 4.22 18.15
CA THR A 262 -12.54 3.29 17.06
C THR A 262 -11.10 3.45 16.55
N LYS A 263 -10.61 4.69 16.40
CA LYS A 263 -9.21 4.99 16.06
C LYS A 263 -8.25 4.33 17.05
N SER A 264 -8.48 4.55 18.35
CA SER A 264 -7.68 3.97 19.45
C SER A 264 -7.64 2.44 19.39
N GLN A 265 -8.79 1.79 19.15
CA GLN A 265 -8.88 0.34 18.98
C GLN A 265 -8.07 -0.16 17.78
N ILE A 266 -8.21 0.50 16.62
CA ILE A 266 -7.51 0.08 15.39
C ILE A 266 -5.99 0.19 15.60
N PHE A 267 -5.50 1.29 16.16
CA PHE A 267 -4.07 1.45 16.45
C PHE A 267 -3.57 0.44 17.49
N THR A 268 -4.36 0.13 18.53
CA THR A 268 -4.01 -0.92 19.51
C THR A 268 -3.85 -2.28 18.83
N ASN A 269 -4.75 -2.63 17.90
CA ASN A 269 -4.69 -3.89 17.17
C ASN A 269 -3.55 -3.92 16.14
N SER A 270 -3.30 -2.78 15.48
CA SER A 270 -2.17 -2.60 14.56
C SER A 270 -0.83 -2.77 15.27
N SER A 271 -0.66 -2.15 16.45
CA SER A 271 0.50 -2.35 17.33
C SER A 271 0.72 -3.83 17.67
N ALA A 272 -0.35 -4.55 18.02
CA ALA A 272 -0.27 -5.99 18.29
C ALA A 272 0.22 -6.80 17.08
N CYS A 273 -0.21 -6.46 15.86
CA CYS A 273 0.28 -7.11 14.63
C CYS A 273 1.76 -6.83 14.42
N LYS A 274 2.17 -5.56 14.56
CA LYS A 274 3.57 -5.14 14.35
C LYS A 274 4.54 -5.79 15.33
N LEU A 275 4.13 -5.98 16.60
CA LEU A 275 4.87 -6.79 17.56
C LEU A 275 5.11 -8.22 17.07
N LYS A 276 4.08 -8.86 16.49
CA LYS A 276 4.17 -10.21 15.95
C LYS A 276 5.04 -10.29 14.69
N LEU A 277 5.08 -9.21 13.91
CA LEU A 277 5.89 -9.07 12.70
C LEU A 277 7.32 -8.59 12.98
N GLY A 278 7.67 -8.24 14.22
CA GLY A 278 8.99 -7.73 14.60
C GLY A 278 9.21 -6.24 14.30
N ASP A 279 8.19 -5.51 13.84
CA ASP A 279 8.24 -4.05 13.65
C ASP A 279 8.04 -3.34 15.00
N LEU A 280 9.07 -3.38 15.85
CA LEU A 280 9.01 -2.88 17.22
C LEU A 280 8.81 -1.35 17.27
N GLN A 281 9.47 -0.61 16.38
CA GLN A 281 9.32 0.85 16.32
C GLN A 281 7.94 1.25 15.82
N GLY A 282 7.42 0.59 14.78
CA GLY A 282 6.06 0.82 14.34
C GLY A 282 5.02 0.43 15.39
N ALA A 283 5.27 -0.58 16.23
CA ALA A 283 4.40 -0.96 17.33
C ALA A 283 4.38 0.10 18.45
N LEU A 284 5.53 0.69 18.79
CA LEU A 284 5.60 1.82 19.72
C LEU A 284 4.79 3.00 19.20
N LEU A 285 5.01 3.39 17.94
CA LEU A 285 4.31 4.50 17.30
C LEU A 285 2.79 4.31 17.29
N ASP A 286 2.32 3.12 16.90
CA ASP A 286 0.88 2.82 16.91
C ASP A 286 0.31 2.81 18.33
N SER A 287 1.08 2.34 19.31
CA SER A 287 0.65 2.37 20.71
C SER A 287 0.48 3.82 21.20
N ASP A 288 1.37 4.72 20.80
CA ASP A 288 1.27 6.15 21.12
C ASP A 288 0.06 6.80 20.43
N PHE A 289 -0.18 6.53 19.15
CA PHE A 289 -1.39 7.00 18.47
C PHE A 289 -2.67 6.45 19.09
N ALA A 290 -2.66 5.22 19.62
CA ALA A 290 -3.80 4.65 20.32
C ALA A 290 -4.14 5.40 21.61
N MET A 291 -3.19 6.11 22.21
CA MET A 291 -3.35 6.85 23.46
C MET A 291 -3.49 8.37 23.26
N HIS A 292 -3.53 8.84 22.01
CA HIS A 292 -3.57 10.27 21.71
C HIS A 292 -4.75 10.99 22.36
N ASP A 293 -5.93 10.36 22.35
CA ASP A 293 -7.19 10.96 22.81
C ASP A 293 -7.61 10.48 24.22
N GLY A 294 -6.74 9.74 24.91
CA GLY A 294 -7.02 9.23 26.26
C GLY A 294 -6.23 7.97 26.61
N ASP A 295 -6.23 7.65 27.90
CA ASP A 295 -5.53 6.49 28.44
C ASP A 295 -6.08 5.16 27.89
N ASN A 296 -5.18 4.24 27.55
CA ASN A 296 -5.52 2.92 27.03
C ASN A 296 -4.57 1.86 27.59
N ALA A 297 -5.06 1.06 28.55
CA ALA A 297 -4.29 0.02 29.22
C ALA A 297 -3.70 -1.02 28.26
N LYS A 298 -4.45 -1.41 27.21
CA LYS A 298 -3.99 -2.36 26.20
C LYS A 298 -2.86 -1.76 25.35
N ALA A 299 -2.96 -0.49 24.97
CA ALA A 299 -1.91 0.20 24.24
C ALA A 299 -0.63 0.34 25.08
N LEU A 300 -0.75 0.74 26.35
CA LEU A 300 0.38 0.77 27.30
C LEU A 300 1.03 -0.61 27.47
N PHE A 301 0.20 -1.65 27.55
CA PHE A 301 0.68 -3.03 27.61
C PHE A 301 1.45 -3.41 26.35
N ARG A 302 0.95 -3.09 25.14
CA ARG A 302 1.69 -3.33 23.88
C ARG A 302 2.99 -2.53 23.83
N LYS A 303 2.98 -1.27 24.27
CA LYS A 303 4.15 -0.41 24.35
C LYS A 303 5.23 -1.02 25.26
N GLY A 304 4.84 -1.52 26.43
CA GLY A 304 5.74 -2.24 27.34
C GLY A 304 6.33 -3.51 26.71
N GLN A 305 5.53 -4.28 25.96
CA GLN A 305 6.02 -5.45 25.23
C GLN A 305 7.05 -5.07 24.16
N ALA A 306 6.83 -3.98 23.43
CA ALA A 306 7.80 -3.50 22.43
C ALA A 306 9.12 -3.08 23.07
N TYR A 307 9.09 -2.32 24.17
CA TYR A 307 10.30 -1.94 24.90
C TYR A 307 11.06 -3.14 25.47
N MET A 308 10.35 -4.16 25.97
CA MET A 308 10.98 -5.41 26.41
C MET A 308 11.78 -6.09 25.29
N LEU A 309 11.25 -6.09 24.06
CA LEU A 309 11.92 -6.67 22.90
C LEU A 309 13.08 -5.81 22.39
N LEU A 310 13.00 -4.48 22.59
CA LEU A 310 14.09 -3.53 22.32
C LEU A 310 15.17 -3.51 23.43
N ASN A 311 15.00 -4.31 24.49
CA ASN A 311 15.84 -4.32 25.68
C ASN A 311 15.89 -2.97 26.45
N ASP A 312 14.90 -2.11 26.23
CA ASP A 312 14.68 -0.89 27.03
C ASP A 312 13.82 -1.23 28.26
N LEU A 313 14.47 -1.84 29.24
CA LEU A 313 13.78 -2.43 30.39
C LEU A 313 13.12 -1.39 31.30
N ASP A 314 13.70 -0.19 31.41
CA ASP A 314 13.16 0.85 32.29
C ASP A 314 11.85 1.43 31.70
N SER A 315 11.85 1.74 30.40
CA SER A 315 10.64 2.17 29.67
C SER A 315 9.55 1.09 29.67
N ALA A 316 9.94 -0.19 29.58
CA ALA A 316 9.02 -1.31 29.70
C ALA A 316 8.32 -1.35 31.08
N VAL A 317 9.10 -1.25 32.17
CA VAL A 317 8.57 -1.24 33.53
C VAL A 317 7.60 -0.07 33.73
N GLU A 318 7.96 1.13 33.25
CA GLU A 318 7.09 2.30 33.35
C GLU A 318 5.77 2.08 32.60
N SER A 319 5.83 1.56 31.37
CA SER A 319 4.64 1.31 30.54
C SER A 319 3.70 0.29 31.19
N PHE A 320 4.23 -0.83 31.69
CA PHE A 320 3.42 -1.82 32.38
C PHE A 320 2.86 -1.32 33.72
N LYS A 321 3.60 -0.48 34.43
CA LYS A 321 3.11 0.15 35.66
C LYS A 321 1.88 1.01 35.37
N LYS A 322 1.96 1.91 34.39
CA LYS A 322 0.84 2.75 33.95
C LYS A 322 -0.35 1.89 33.50
N ALA A 323 -0.09 0.78 32.79
CA ALA A 323 -1.15 -0.15 32.39
C ALA A 323 -1.85 -0.80 33.60
N LEU A 324 -1.12 -1.14 34.66
CA LEU A 324 -1.69 -1.67 35.92
C LEU A 324 -2.44 -0.61 36.73
N GLU A 325 -2.05 0.66 36.65
CA GLU A 325 -2.79 1.75 37.30
C GLU A 325 -4.20 1.86 36.71
N LEU A 326 -4.36 1.59 35.41
CA LEU A 326 -5.66 1.57 34.73
C LEU A 326 -6.43 0.27 34.92
N GLU A 327 -5.75 -0.88 34.89
CA GLU A 327 -6.37 -2.21 35.06
C GLU A 327 -5.66 -3.03 36.16
N PRO A 328 -5.90 -2.72 37.46
CA PRO A 328 -5.14 -3.30 38.58
C PRO A 328 -5.34 -4.81 38.78
N ASN A 329 -6.34 -5.40 38.14
CA ASN A 329 -6.69 -6.81 38.28
C ASN A 329 -6.26 -7.67 37.09
N ASP A 330 -5.68 -7.10 36.04
CA ASP A 330 -5.23 -7.87 34.88
C ASP A 330 -4.01 -8.75 35.22
N GLY A 331 -4.19 -10.07 35.18
CA GLY A 331 -3.14 -11.03 35.49
C GLY A 331 -2.01 -11.06 34.46
N GLY A 332 -2.30 -10.73 33.19
CA GLY A 332 -1.32 -10.67 32.12
C GLY A 332 -0.35 -9.50 32.30
N ILE A 333 -0.89 -8.31 32.57
CA ILE A 333 -0.08 -7.11 32.84
C ILE A 333 0.77 -7.31 34.10
N LYS A 334 0.21 -7.89 35.18
CA LYS A 334 0.96 -8.19 36.42
C LYS A 334 2.18 -9.08 36.16
N LYS A 335 2.00 -10.12 35.35
CA LYS A 335 3.06 -11.07 35.00
C LYS A 335 4.18 -10.41 34.21
N GLU A 336 3.86 -9.64 33.18
CA GLU A 336 4.86 -8.94 32.37
C GLU A 336 5.58 -7.85 33.17
N TYR A 337 4.87 -7.09 34.00
CA TYR A 337 5.46 -6.11 34.91
C TYR A 337 6.47 -6.73 35.87
N ALA A 338 6.11 -7.84 36.52
CA ALA A 338 7.01 -8.57 37.42
C ALA A 338 8.26 -9.08 36.67
N THR A 339 8.07 -9.59 35.45
CA THR A 339 9.15 -10.05 34.59
C THR A 339 10.10 -8.92 34.22
N ALA A 340 9.59 -7.77 33.79
CA ALA A 340 10.37 -6.59 33.44
C ALA A 340 11.17 -6.08 34.65
N ARG A 341 10.53 -5.96 35.82
CA ARG A 341 11.21 -5.55 37.07
C ARG A 341 12.34 -6.48 37.47
N ARG A 342 12.14 -7.80 37.34
CA ARG A 342 13.18 -8.79 37.62
C ARG A 342 14.38 -8.59 36.70
N LYS A 343 14.16 -8.40 35.40
CA LYS A 343 15.26 -8.13 34.44
C LYS A 343 16.03 -6.86 34.78
N VAL A 344 15.35 -5.77 35.20
CA VAL A 344 16.02 -4.54 35.64
C VAL A 344 16.91 -4.80 36.87
N ALA A 345 16.40 -5.57 37.85
CA ALA A 345 17.18 -5.93 39.04
C ALA A 345 18.42 -6.76 38.67
N ASP A 346 18.24 -7.78 37.83
CA ASP A 346 19.33 -8.65 37.36
C ASP A 346 20.40 -7.84 36.61
N ARG A 347 20.01 -6.90 35.74
CA ARG A 347 20.94 -5.99 35.03
C ARG A 347 21.77 -5.16 36.00
N ARG A 348 21.13 -4.53 36.98
CA ARG A 348 21.80 -3.71 38.00
C ARG A 348 22.78 -4.53 38.84
N ASP A 349 22.43 -5.77 39.18
CA ASP A 349 23.31 -6.65 39.93
C ASP A 349 24.53 -7.12 39.10
N GLN A 350 24.35 -7.34 37.80
CA GLN A 350 25.46 -7.61 36.88
C GLN A 350 26.40 -6.41 36.74
N GLU A 351 25.86 -5.20 36.58
CA GLU A 351 26.64 -3.95 36.51
C GLU A 351 27.47 -3.76 37.79
N LYS A 352 26.87 -3.91 38.98
CA LYS A 352 27.59 -3.85 40.27
C LYS A 352 28.74 -4.88 40.35
N LYS A 353 28.50 -6.11 39.90
CA LYS A 353 29.52 -7.16 39.85
C LYS A 353 30.65 -6.82 38.86
N ALA A 354 30.34 -6.19 37.74
CA ALA A 354 31.34 -5.76 36.77
C ALA A 354 32.21 -4.62 37.33
N TYR A 355 31.58 -3.58 37.90
CA TYR A 355 32.30 -2.47 38.53
C TYR A 355 33.20 -2.93 39.67
N SER A 356 32.71 -3.80 40.57
CA SER A 356 33.52 -4.31 41.67
C SER A 356 34.73 -5.15 41.24
N LYS A 357 34.75 -5.67 40.00
CA LYS A 357 35.90 -6.36 39.40
C LYS A 357 36.90 -5.43 38.72
N MET A 358 36.49 -4.22 38.32
CA MET A 358 37.38 -3.24 37.67
C MET A 358 38.28 -2.50 38.66
N PHE A 359 37.92 -2.48 39.94
CA PHE A 359 38.68 -1.82 41.01
C PHE A 359 39.41 -2.80 41.95
N LYS A 360 39.54 -4.06 41.52
CA LYS A 360 40.45 -5.07 42.11
C LYS A 360 41.54 -5.35 41.11
#